data_AF-A0A7L5ACH2-F1
#
_entry.id   AF-A0A7L5ACH2-F1
#
_cell.length_a   1.000
_cell.length_b   1.000
_cell.length_c   1.000
_cell.angle_alpha   90.00
_cell.angle_beta   90.00
_cell.angle_gamma   90.00
#
_symmetry.space_group_name_H-M   'P 1'
#
loop_
_entity.id
_entity.type
_entity.pdbx_description
1 polymer ?
#
loop_
_entity_poly.entity_id
_entity_poly.type
_entity_poly.pdbx_seq_one_letter_code
_entity_poly.pdbx_strand_id
1 'polypeptide(L)'
;MSLSENYQCDVCGTKKTDIDRWWLAWLDCQPLDYTSDTQPLLKFTGWQLSLAHSPDVKHLCGARCAGTMMDRWMAEQHENPESQCAH
;
A
#
# COMPACT_ATOMS: atom_id res chain seq x y z
N MET A 1 -28.97 6.77 -0.24
CA MET A 1 -27.92 7.80 -0.16
C MET A 1 -26.60 7.09 -0.43
N SER A 2 -25.99 7.28 -1.60
CA SER A 2 -24.64 6.76 -1.84
C SER A 2 -23.67 7.67 -1.10
N LEU A 3 -23.03 7.18 -0.05
CA LEU A 3 -21.84 7.83 0.49
C LEU A 3 -20.85 7.91 -0.68
N SER A 4 -20.64 9.10 -1.22
CA SER A 4 -19.54 9.35 -2.14
C SER A 4 -18.26 9.26 -1.30
N GLU A 5 -17.73 8.05 -1.18
CA GLU A 5 -16.46 7.81 -0.53
C GLU A 5 -15.37 8.59 -1.26
N ASN A 6 -14.79 9.56 -0.55
CA ASN A 6 -13.80 10.46 -1.12
C ASN A 6 -12.41 9.90 -0.86
N TYR A 7 -11.96 9.00 -1.73
CA TYR A 7 -10.60 8.46 -1.69
C TYR A 7 -9.58 9.52 -2.13
N GLN A 8 -8.43 9.53 -1.47
CA GLN A 8 -7.34 10.47 -1.74
C GLN A 8 -6.03 9.70 -1.89
N CYS A 9 -5.19 10.10 -2.83
CA CYS A 9 -3.88 9.50 -3.00
C CYS A 9 -2.99 9.79 -1.79
N ASP A 10 -2.45 8.75 -1.15
CA ASP A 10 -1.56 8.87 0.01
C ASP A 10 -0.20 9.50 -0.31
N VAL A 11 0.16 9.63 -1.59
CA VAL A 11 1.45 10.20 -2.02
C VAL A 11 1.36 11.68 -2.37
N CYS A 12 0.33 12.08 -3.13
CA CYS A 12 0.22 13.45 -3.66
C CYS A 12 -1.04 14.21 -3.24
N GLY A 13 -1.99 13.55 -2.55
CA GLY A 13 -3.22 14.18 -2.12
C GLY A 13 -4.27 14.39 -3.22
N THR A 14 -4.07 13.86 -4.43
CA THR A 14 -5.09 13.93 -5.49
C THR A 14 -6.35 13.16 -5.07
N LYS A 15 -7.53 13.74 -5.24
CA LYS A 15 -8.81 13.06 -4.99
C LYS A 15 -9.15 12.11 -6.13
N LYS A 16 -9.74 10.97 -5.80
CA LYS A 16 -10.18 9.99 -6.79
C LYS A 16 -11.33 10.54 -7.61
N THR A 17 -11.12 10.55 -8.91
CA THR A 17 -12.19 10.72 -9.92
C THR A 17 -12.45 9.38 -10.60
N ASP A 18 -13.51 9.30 -11.42
CA ASP A 18 -13.91 8.07 -12.10
C ASP A 18 -12.94 7.59 -13.18
N ILE A 19 -11.99 8.42 -13.63
CA ILE A 19 -11.33 8.24 -14.94
C ILE A 19 -9.91 7.65 -14.84
N ASP A 20 -9.30 7.60 -13.65
CA ASP A 20 -7.90 7.23 -13.50
C ASP A 20 -7.70 5.74 -13.12
N ARG A 21 -6.60 5.13 -13.60
CA ARG A 21 -6.14 3.80 -13.17
C ARG A 21 -5.48 3.89 -11.80
N TRP A 22 -6.26 3.67 -10.75
CA TRP A 22 -5.79 3.69 -9.37
C TRP A 22 -5.23 2.34 -8.95
N TRP A 23 -4.27 2.40 -8.03
CA TRP A 23 -3.67 1.25 -7.37
C TRP A 23 -3.99 1.28 -5.88
N LEU A 24 -4.00 0.09 -5.29
CA LEU A 24 -4.07 -0.13 -3.87
C LEU A 24 -2.77 -0.79 -3.43
N ALA A 25 -2.25 -0.41 -2.27
CA ALA A 25 -1.09 -1.05 -1.66
C ALA A 25 -1.25 -1.19 -0.15
N TRP A 26 -0.65 -2.23 0.42
CA TRP A 26 -0.64 -2.45 1.86
C TRP A 26 0.58 -3.27 2.24
N LEU A 27 0.91 -3.22 3.52
CA LEU A 27 1.95 -4.06 4.10
C LEU A 27 1.36 -5.39 4.54
N ASP A 28 2.11 -6.45 4.34
CA ASP A 28 1.81 -7.79 4.80
C ASP A 28 3.08 -8.46 5.32
N CYS A 29 2.96 -9.64 5.90
CA CYS A 29 4.06 -10.36 6.51
C CYS A 29 4.21 -11.72 5.85
N GLN A 30 5.43 -12.01 5.38
CA GLN A 30 5.75 -13.33 4.89
C GLN A 30 6.60 -14.06 5.94
N PRO A 31 6.17 -15.25 6.40
CA PRO A 31 7.01 -16.09 7.22
C PRO A 31 8.24 -16.53 6.41
N LEU A 32 9.41 -16.51 7.04
CA LEU A 32 10.62 -17.09 6.48
C LEU A 32 10.63 -18.59 6.78
N ASP A 33 10.82 -19.42 5.76
CA ASP A 33 10.85 -20.87 5.96
C ASP A 33 11.98 -21.24 6.94
N TYR A 34 11.66 -22.14 7.89
CA TYR A 34 12.57 -22.68 8.90
C TYR A 34 12.99 -21.76 10.06
N THR A 35 12.43 -20.54 10.17
CA THR A 35 12.58 -19.70 11.38
C THR A 35 11.23 -19.19 11.88
N SER A 36 11.19 -18.65 13.10
CA SER A 36 10.04 -17.91 13.63
C SER A 36 9.97 -16.47 13.13
N ASP A 37 10.84 -16.10 12.18
CA ASP A 37 10.97 -14.72 11.72
C ASP A 37 9.99 -14.43 10.58
N THR A 38 9.59 -13.16 10.51
CA THR A 38 8.76 -12.64 9.42
C THR A 38 9.51 -11.54 8.70
N GLN A 39 9.33 -11.48 7.38
CA GLN A 39 9.78 -10.34 6.58
C GLN A 39 8.56 -9.52 6.12
N PRO A 40 8.65 -8.18 6.19
CA PRO A 40 7.60 -7.32 5.66
C PRO A 40 7.55 -7.40 4.13
N LEU A 41 6.33 -7.33 3.60
CA LEU A 41 6.03 -7.30 2.18
C LEU A 41 5.23 -6.04 1.87
N LEU A 42 5.58 -5.37 0.77
CA LEU A 42 4.69 -4.39 0.15
C LEU A 42 3.94 -5.06 -1.02
N LYS A 43 2.62 -5.08 -0.95
CA LYS A 43 1.75 -5.64 -2.00
C LYS A 43 1.11 -4.53 -2.81
N PHE A 44 0.90 -4.78 -4.10
CA PHE A 44 0.17 -3.89 -5.01
C PHE A 44 -0.92 -4.64 -5.74
N THR A 45 -2.05 -3.97 -5.97
CA THR A 45 -3.11 -4.46 -6.86
C THR A 45 -3.84 -3.31 -7.53
N GLY A 46 -4.53 -3.61 -8.63
CA GLY A 46 -5.43 -2.66 -9.26
C GLY A 46 -6.61 -2.33 -8.35
N TRP A 47 -7.24 -1.17 -8.59
CA TRP A 47 -8.39 -0.72 -7.81
C TRP A 47 -9.48 -1.80 -7.64
N GLN A 48 -9.82 -2.09 -6.39
CA GLN A 48 -10.92 -2.97 -6.01
C GLN A 48 -11.66 -2.34 -4.83
N LEU A 49 -12.96 -2.12 -4.98
CA LEU A 49 -13.75 -1.38 -3.99
C LEU A 49 -13.71 -2.06 -2.61
N SER A 50 -13.85 -3.39 -2.56
CA SER A 50 -13.82 -4.14 -1.30
C SER A 50 -12.52 -3.95 -0.51
N LEU A 51 -11.38 -3.85 -1.20
CA LEU A 51 -10.07 -3.62 -0.58
C LEU A 51 -9.83 -2.15 -0.27
N ALA A 52 -10.39 -1.24 -1.05
CA ALA A 52 -10.22 0.20 -0.84
C ALA A 52 -10.78 0.69 0.51
N HIS A 53 -11.70 -0.08 1.11
CA HIS A 53 -12.31 0.24 2.41
C HIS A 53 -11.47 -0.25 3.61
N SER A 54 -10.45 -1.07 3.36
CA SER A 54 -9.60 -1.61 4.43
C SER A 54 -8.74 -0.49 5.03
N PRO A 55 -8.61 -0.43 6.37
CA PRO A 55 -7.93 0.67 7.06
C PRO A 55 -6.43 0.77 6.74
N ASP A 56 -5.80 -0.37 6.41
CA ASP A 56 -4.36 -0.46 6.16
C ASP A 56 -3.99 -0.27 4.68
N VAL A 57 -5.01 -0.06 3.84
CA VAL A 57 -4.81 0.11 2.40
C VAL A 57 -4.51 1.56 2.06
N LYS A 58 -3.45 1.74 1.30
CA LYS A 58 -3.05 2.99 0.68
C LYS A 58 -3.64 3.11 -0.71
N HIS A 59 -4.15 4.28 -1.06
CA HIS A 59 -4.70 4.60 -2.36
C HIS A 59 -3.66 5.39 -3.18
N LEU A 60 -3.46 4.98 -4.43
CA LEU A 60 -2.38 5.52 -5.26
C LEU A 60 -2.90 5.90 -6.65
N CYS A 61 -2.78 7.18 -7.01
CA CYS A 61 -3.21 7.66 -8.33
C CYS A 61 -2.12 7.39 -9.38
N GLY A 62 -2.27 6.25 -10.07
CA GLY A 62 -1.39 5.86 -11.19
C GLY A 62 -0.01 5.35 -10.76
N ALA A 63 0.75 4.92 -11.78
CA ALA A 63 2.02 4.21 -11.60
C ALA A 63 3.11 5.07 -10.93
N ARG A 64 3.11 6.39 -11.15
CA ARG A 64 4.12 7.28 -10.55
C ARG A 64 4.01 7.31 -9.02
N CYS A 65 2.80 7.46 -8.49
CA CYS A 65 2.58 7.46 -7.05
C CYS A 65 2.84 6.07 -6.44
N ALA A 66 2.47 5.00 -7.15
CA ALA A 66 2.81 3.64 -6.74
C ALA A 66 4.33 3.42 -6.65
N GLY A 67 5.08 3.88 -7.65
CA GLY A 67 6.55 3.84 -7.64
C GLY A 67 7.14 4.63 -6.47
N THR A 68 6.68 5.85 -6.22
CA THR A 68 7.14 6.66 -5.07
C THR A 68 6.87 5.97 -3.73
N MET A 69 5.75 5.27 -3.58
CA MET A 69 5.48 4.47 -2.37
C MET A 69 6.46 3.30 -2.23
N MET A 70 6.73 2.60 -3.33
CA MET A 70 7.70 1.51 -3.37
C MET A 70 9.11 2.01 -3.00
N ASP A 71 9.53 3.14 -3.57
CA ASP A 71 10.84 3.74 -3.30
C ASP A 71 10.99 4.09 -1.81
N ARG A 72 9.96 4.70 -1.20
CA ARG A 72 9.95 5.02 0.23
C ARG A 72 10.04 3.77 1.08
N TRP A 73 9.26 2.74 0.77
CA TRP A 73 9.29 1.48 1.49
C TRP A 73 10.66 0.80 1.39
N MET A 74 11.25 0.74 0.19
CA MET A 74 12.59 0.14 0.01
C MET A 74 13.67 0.90 0.80
N ALA A 75 13.58 2.23 0.87
CA ALA A 75 14.49 3.04 1.67
C ALA A 75 14.36 2.71 3.17
N GLU A 76 13.13 2.63 3.68
CA GLU A 76 12.85 2.27 5.07
C GLU A 76 13.36 0.86 5.44
N GLN A 77 13.19 -0.11 4.55
CA GLN A 77 13.68 -1.48 4.73
C GLN A 77 15.21 -1.55 4.70
N HIS A 78 15.86 -0.74 3.87
CA HIS A 78 17.32 -0.68 3.82
C HIS A 78 17.92 -0.05 5.09
N GLU A 79 17.26 0.96 5.64
CA GLU A 79 17.66 1.59 6.91
C GLU A 79 17.39 0.68 8.12
N ASN A 80 16.37 -0.17 8.05
CA ASN A 80 15.95 -1.07 9.14
C ASN A 80 15.83 -2.53 8.68
N PRO A 81 16.94 -3.21 8.35
CA PRO A 81 16.90 -4.57 7.80
C PRO A 81 16.38 -5.63 8.80
N GLU A 82 16.39 -5.32 10.10
CA GLU A 82 15.85 -6.17 11.16
C GLU A 82 14.38 -5.85 11.48
N SER A 83 13.71 -4.97 10.71
CA SER A 83 12.30 -4.66 10.94
C SER A 83 11.46 -5.90 10.66
N GLN A 84 11.21 -6.67 11.71
CA GLN A 84 10.21 -7.70 11.74
C GLN A 84 8.83 -7.06 11.73
N CYS A 85 7.83 -7.78 11.25
CA CYS A 85 6.47 -7.32 11.38
C CYS A 85 6.11 -7.15 12.87
N ALA A 86 5.70 -5.94 13.26
CA ALA A 86 5.11 -5.72 14.57
C ALA A 86 3.78 -6.50 14.65
N HIS A 87 3.69 -7.40 15.62
CA HIS A 87 2.49 -8.20 15.91
C HIS A 87 1.39 -7.37 16.56
#